data_AF-A0A822HPW5-F1
#
_entry.id   AF-A0A822HPW5-F1
#
_cell.length_a   1.000
_cell.length_b   1.000
_cell.length_c   1.000
_cell.angle_alpha   90.00
_cell.angle_beta   90.00
_cell.angle_gamma   90.00
#
_symmetry.space_group_name_H-M   'P 1'
#
loop_
_entity.id
_entity.type
_entity.pdbx_description
1 polymer ?
#
loop_
_entity_poly.entity_id
_entity_poly.type
_entity_poly.pdbx_seq_one_letter_code
_entity_poly.pdbx_strand_id
1 'polypeptide(L)'
;LKIENDDYICEIKELKRCSGEASANNRKAKLVFLYEWQIEGKWEGSMRKGENQTKYEGSFEIPNLSDENNIDEINITFFAEKSKGEKLKEIMKKQGESLIRQKLAEYVRLLKEEFSQGLILPTKNTITTNNTQSISSTNNSKTVIHTQLP
;
A
#
# COMPACT_ATOMS: atom_id res chain seq x y z
N LEU A 1 3.65 11.65 -2.19
CA LEU A 1 4.92 10.97 -1.77
C LEU A 1 6.06 11.72 -2.42
N LYS A 2 6.87 12.46 -1.66
CA LYS A 2 7.74 13.53 -2.18
C LYS A 2 9.17 13.39 -1.66
N ILE A 3 10.15 13.66 -2.53
CA ILE A 3 11.59 13.68 -2.26
C ILE A 3 12.09 15.03 -2.73
N GLU A 4 12.71 15.81 -1.85
CA GLU A 4 13.22 17.13 -2.22
C GLU A 4 14.50 17.49 -1.47
N ASN A 5 15.34 18.27 -2.14
CA ASN A 5 16.51 18.93 -1.55
C ASN A 5 16.78 20.25 -2.30
N ASP A 6 17.93 20.85 -2.09
CA ASP A 6 18.31 22.12 -2.73
C ASP A 6 18.52 22.03 -4.24
N ASP A 7 18.72 20.82 -4.77
CA ASP A 7 19.07 20.59 -6.17
C ASP A 7 17.90 20.06 -7.00
N TYR A 8 16.96 19.32 -6.41
CA TYR A 8 15.87 18.67 -7.12
C TYR A 8 14.62 18.46 -6.26
N ILE A 9 13.53 18.18 -6.95
CA ILE A 9 12.26 17.72 -6.38
C ILE A 9 11.73 16.58 -7.24
N CYS A 10 11.33 15.48 -6.61
CA CYS A 10 10.62 14.37 -7.24
C CYS A 10 9.37 14.03 -6.41
N GLU A 11 8.29 13.65 -7.07
CA GLU A 11 7.03 13.35 -6.42
C GLU A 11 6.28 12.24 -7.17
N ILE A 12 5.77 11.24 -6.44
CA ILE A 12 4.77 10.32 -6.97
C ILE A 12 3.42 11.05 -6.97
N LYS A 13 2.80 11.15 -8.15
CA LYS A 13 1.58 11.95 -8.39
C LYS A 13 0.31 11.14 -8.41
N GLU A 14 0.38 9.95 -9.00
CA GLU A 14 -0.81 9.19 -9.36
C GLU A 14 -0.50 7.69 -9.28
N LEU A 15 -1.46 6.91 -8.79
CA LEU A 15 -1.49 5.46 -9.02
C LEU A 15 -2.35 5.19 -10.25
N LYS A 16 -1.74 4.67 -11.30
CA LYS A 16 -2.43 4.28 -12.54
C LYS A 16 -3.18 2.96 -12.38
N ARG A 17 -2.60 2.03 -11.63
CA ARG A 17 -3.14 0.70 -11.42
C ARG A 17 -2.82 0.25 -10.00
N CYS A 18 -3.82 -0.34 -9.37
CA CYS A 18 -3.69 -1.09 -8.13
C CYS A 18 -4.71 -2.22 -8.24
N SER A 19 -4.25 -3.37 -8.72
CA SER A 19 -5.12 -4.52 -9.02
C SER A 19 -4.63 -5.73 -8.26
N GLY A 20 -5.54 -6.42 -7.60
CA GLY A 20 -5.19 -7.54 -6.74
C GLY A 20 -6.26 -7.81 -5.71
N GLU A 21 -5.92 -8.65 -4.74
CA GLU A 21 -6.80 -8.98 -3.65
C GLU A 21 -6.04 -9.12 -2.33
N ALA A 22 -6.76 -8.90 -1.24
CA ALA A 22 -6.30 -9.22 0.09
C ALA A 22 -7.43 -9.92 0.84
N SER A 23 -7.09 -11.00 1.53
CA SER A 23 -8.00 -11.73 2.39
C SER A 23 -7.30 -12.10 3.70
N ALA A 24 -8.09 -12.16 4.77
CA ALA A 24 -7.64 -12.71 6.03
C ALA A 24 -8.67 -13.70 6.56
N ASN A 25 -8.19 -14.81 7.10
CA ASN A 25 -9.06 -15.87 7.62
C ASN A 25 -8.51 -16.43 8.94
N ASN A 26 -9.39 -16.63 9.93
CA ASN A 26 -9.02 -17.30 11.17
C ASN A 26 -9.19 -18.81 10.99
N ARG A 27 -8.09 -19.55 10.96
CA ARG A 27 -8.10 -21.01 10.94
C ARG A 27 -7.44 -21.54 12.21
N LYS A 28 -8.24 -22.13 13.11
CA LYS A 28 -7.76 -22.77 14.35
C LYS A 28 -6.88 -21.83 15.19
N ALA A 29 -7.33 -20.60 15.43
CA ALA A 29 -6.61 -19.55 16.18
C ALA A 29 -5.31 -19.05 15.52
N LYS A 30 -5.05 -19.41 14.25
CA LYS A 30 -4.01 -18.80 13.42
C LYS A 30 -4.67 -17.90 12.38
N LEU A 31 -4.26 -16.63 12.37
CA LEU A 31 -4.65 -15.71 11.32
C LEU A 31 -3.82 -16.02 10.07
N VAL A 32 -4.50 -16.32 8.98
CA VAL A 32 -3.92 -16.53 7.66
C VAL A 32 -4.20 -15.29 6.86
N PHE A 33 -3.15 -14.61 6.43
CA PHE A 33 -3.22 -13.47 5.52
C PHE A 33 -2.77 -13.95 4.15
N LEU A 34 -3.51 -13.54 3.13
CA LEU A 34 -3.16 -13.76 1.74
C LEU A 34 -3.40 -12.44 1.03
N TYR A 35 -2.36 -11.88 0.42
CA TYR A 35 -2.52 -10.69 -0.41
C TYR A 35 -1.63 -10.79 -1.63
N GLU A 36 -2.11 -10.23 -2.73
CA GLU A 36 -1.36 -10.13 -3.97
C GLU A 36 -1.80 -8.85 -4.68
N TRP A 37 -0.85 -8.00 -5.05
CA TRP A 37 -1.09 -6.73 -5.71
C TRP A 37 -0.11 -6.50 -6.84
N GLN A 38 -0.64 -6.03 -7.97
CA GLN A 38 0.12 -5.34 -9.02
C GLN A 38 -0.17 -3.85 -8.95
N ILE A 39 0.88 -3.04 -8.84
CA ILE A 39 0.78 -1.59 -8.68
C ILE A 39 1.56 -0.90 -9.79
N GLU A 40 0.97 0.12 -10.40
CA GLU A 40 1.63 1.01 -11.35
C GLU A 40 1.28 2.45 -11.00
N GLY A 41 2.24 3.36 -11.13
CA GLY A 41 2.02 4.78 -10.85
C GLY A 41 2.89 5.69 -11.68
N LYS A 42 2.63 6.99 -11.58
CA LYS A 42 3.40 8.07 -12.21
C LYS A 42 4.17 8.86 -11.18
N TRP A 43 5.34 9.29 -11.58
CA TRP A 43 6.14 10.26 -10.84
C TRP A 43 6.54 11.42 -11.73
N GLU A 44 6.79 12.55 -11.10
CA GLU A 44 7.29 13.76 -11.73
C GLU A 44 8.54 14.24 -11.00
N GLY A 45 9.43 14.93 -11.69
CA GLY A 45 10.56 15.59 -11.06
C GLY A 45 11.06 16.81 -11.81
N SER A 46 11.75 17.70 -11.11
CA SER A 46 12.43 18.84 -11.71
C SER A 46 13.72 19.16 -10.97
N MET A 47 14.69 19.70 -11.71
CA MET A 47 15.91 20.26 -11.13
C MET A 47 15.64 21.70 -10.70
N ARG A 48 16.09 22.07 -9.49
CA ARG A 48 15.95 23.42 -8.93
C ARG A 48 17.02 24.38 -9.44
N LYS A 49 18.18 23.87 -9.86
CA LYS A 49 19.29 24.66 -10.40
C LYS A 49 19.36 24.49 -11.93
N GLY A 50 19.28 25.59 -12.67
CA GLY A 50 19.40 25.65 -14.13
C GLY A 50 18.43 26.64 -14.79
N GLU A 51 18.74 27.05 -16.02
CA GLU A 51 18.04 28.14 -16.75
C GLU A 51 16.58 27.83 -17.13
N ASN A 52 16.14 26.58 -17.01
CA ASN A 52 14.74 26.20 -17.18
C ASN A 52 14.39 25.10 -16.20
N GLN A 53 13.43 25.36 -15.31
CA GLN A 53 12.84 24.39 -14.38
C GLN A 53 12.04 23.34 -15.18
N THR A 54 12.77 22.50 -15.90
CA THR A 54 12.18 21.51 -16.80
C THR A 54 11.59 20.40 -15.95
N LYS A 55 10.29 20.18 -16.14
CA LYS A 55 9.56 19.08 -15.54
C LYS A 55 9.78 17.81 -16.35
N TYR A 56 10.07 16.73 -15.64
CA TYR A 56 10.25 15.39 -16.16
C TYR A 56 9.18 14.49 -15.58
N GLU A 57 8.70 13.57 -16.39
CA GLU A 57 7.64 12.64 -16.02
C GLU A 57 8.12 11.22 -16.28
N GLY A 58 7.60 10.29 -15.50
CA GLY A 58 7.94 8.89 -15.55
C GLY A 58 6.90 8.03 -14.85
N SER A 59 7.14 6.74 -14.88
CA SER A 59 6.30 5.76 -14.19
C SER A 59 7.11 4.85 -13.29
N PHE A 60 6.43 4.16 -12.39
CA PHE A 60 6.98 3.01 -11.68
C PHE A 60 5.97 1.86 -11.70
N GLU A 61 6.49 0.64 -11.57
CA GLU A 61 5.69 -0.56 -11.47
C GLU A 61 6.21 -1.48 -10.37
N ILE A 62 5.27 -2.20 -9.78
CA ILE A 62 5.49 -3.25 -8.78
C ILE A 62 4.64 -4.42 -9.28
N PRO A 63 5.24 -5.38 -10.02
CA PRO A 63 4.50 -6.43 -10.69
C PRO A 63 3.93 -7.46 -9.72
N ASN A 64 4.58 -7.62 -8.56
CA ASN A 64 4.21 -8.60 -7.55
C ASN A 64 4.55 -8.07 -6.14
N LEU A 65 3.52 -7.64 -5.41
CA LEU A 65 3.53 -7.45 -3.97
C LEU A 65 2.63 -8.53 -3.36
N SER A 66 3.20 -9.54 -2.70
CA SER A 66 2.43 -10.62 -2.06
C SER A 66 2.90 -10.94 -0.65
N ASP A 67 2.15 -11.78 0.07
CA ASP A 67 2.54 -12.28 1.40
C ASP A 67 3.71 -13.26 1.37
N GLU A 68 4.05 -13.80 0.19
CA GLU A 68 5.20 -14.69 -0.01
C GLU A 68 6.53 -13.93 -0.08
N ASN A 69 6.50 -12.62 -0.33
CA ASN A 69 7.69 -11.80 -0.49
C ASN A 69 7.90 -10.85 0.68
N ASN A 70 9.15 -10.74 1.15
CA ASN A 70 9.51 -9.67 2.08
C ASN A 70 9.43 -8.32 1.36
N ILE A 71 9.03 -7.26 2.08
CA ILE A 71 8.94 -5.91 1.52
C ILE A 71 10.28 -5.44 0.92
N ASP A 72 11.41 -5.90 1.46
CA ASP A 72 12.75 -5.56 0.98
C ASP A 72 13.14 -6.29 -0.32
N GLU A 73 12.46 -7.38 -0.66
CA GLU A 73 12.74 -8.22 -1.85
C GLU A 73 11.88 -7.85 -3.06
N ILE A 74 10.83 -7.05 -2.86
CA ILE A 74 9.91 -6.62 -3.92
C ILE A 74 10.69 -5.88 -5.01
N ASN A 75 10.48 -6.23 -6.27
CA ASN A 75 11.06 -5.49 -7.38
C ASN A 75 10.23 -4.23 -7.69
N ILE A 76 10.90 -3.07 -7.72
CA ILE A 76 10.29 -1.79 -8.09
C ILE A 76 11.06 -1.26 -9.30
N THR A 77 10.40 -1.21 -10.46
CA THR A 77 11.01 -0.69 -11.68
C THR A 77 10.59 0.75 -11.92
N PHE A 78 11.53 1.63 -12.25
CA PHE A 78 11.25 3.03 -12.60
C PHE A 78 11.56 3.30 -14.07
N PHE A 79 10.69 4.05 -14.72
CA PHE A 79 10.80 4.49 -16.10
C PHE A 79 10.78 6.01 -16.18
N ALA A 80 11.46 6.57 -17.19
CA ALA A 80 11.42 7.99 -17.53
C ALA A 80 10.92 8.14 -18.97
N GLU A 81 10.03 9.11 -19.22
CA GLU A 81 9.42 9.29 -20.54
C GLU A 81 10.33 10.07 -21.53
N LYS A 82 11.40 10.73 -21.06
CA LYS A 82 12.30 11.57 -21.88
C LYS A 82 13.78 11.32 -21.60
N SER A 83 14.63 11.45 -22.61
CA SER A 83 16.09 11.21 -22.55
C SER A 83 16.86 12.07 -21.55
N LYS A 84 16.33 13.24 -21.16
CA LYS A 84 16.94 14.14 -20.17
C LYS A 84 16.53 13.87 -18.71
N GLY A 85 15.66 12.88 -18.48
CA GLY A 85 15.16 12.52 -17.14
C GLY A 85 15.98 11.48 -16.38
N GLU A 86 17.07 10.94 -16.95
CA GLU A 86 17.78 9.79 -16.38
C GLU A 86 18.33 10.07 -14.96
N LYS A 87 18.84 11.29 -14.72
CA LYS A 87 19.33 11.67 -13.38
C LYS A 87 18.22 11.66 -12.32
N LEU A 88 17.01 12.10 -12.67
CA LEU A 88 15.86 12.07 -11.74
C LEU A 88 15.31 10.65 -11.56
N LYS A 89 15.38 9.82 -12.61
CA LYS A 89 15.06 8.39 -12.52
C LYS A 89 16.02 7.66 -11.58
N GLU A 90 17.32 7.95 -11.61
CA GLU A 90 18.28 7.39 -10.65
C GLU A 90 17.97 7.82 -9.21
N ILE A 91 17.57 9.09 -9.01
CA ILE A 91 17.11 9.58 -7.70
C ILE A 91 15.87 8.82 -7.25
N MET A 92 14.87 8.64 -8.12
CA MET A 92 13.68 7.85 -7.82
C MET A 92 14.02 6.40 -7.51
N LYS A 93 14.97 5.80 -8.23
CA LYS A 93 15.44 4.44 -7.93
C LYS A 93 16.11 4.33 -6.56
N LYS A 94 16.88 5.33 -6.12
CA LYS A 94 17.56 5.28 -4.82
C LYS A 94 16.66 5.65 -3.66
N GLN A 95 16.01 6.81 -3.75
CA GLN A 95 15.23 7.39 -2.65
C GLN A 95 13.73 7.08 -2.77
N GLY A 96 13.21 7.07 -4.00
CA GLY A 96 11.81 6.71 -4.26
C GLY A 96 11.53 5.26 -3.93
N GLU A 97 12.45 4.34 -4.25
CA GLU A 97 12.31 2.93 -3.90
C GLU A 97 12.17 2.74 -2.38
N SER A 98 13.07 3.34 -1.58
CA SER A 98 12.99 3.29 -0.12
C SER A 98 11.67 3.86 0.41
N LEU A 99 11.22 4.99 -0.14
CA LEU A 99 9.99 5.64 0.26
C LEU A 99 8.75 4.81 -0.08
N ILE A 100 8.72 4.18 -1.26
CA ILE A 100 7.65 3.25 -1.66
C ILE A 100 7.65 2.03 -0.73
N ARG A 101 8.80 1.40 -0.48
CA ARG A 101 8.92 0.26 0.43
C ARG A 101 8.39 0.59 1.83
N GLN A 102 8.71 1.77 2.36
CA GLN A 102 8.17 2.21 3.65
C GLN A 102 6.63 2.25 3.65
N LYS A 103 6.01 2.75 2.57
CA LYS A 103 4.56 2.78 2.45
C LYS A 103 3.93 1.41 2.25
N LEU A 104 4.59 0.51 1.54
CA LEU A 104 4.13 -0.88 1.43
C LEU A 104 4.21 -1.60 2.78
N ALA A 105 5.29 -1.40 3.55
CA ALA A 105 5.41 -1.93 4.90
C ALA A 105 4.32 -1.40 5.83
N GLU A 106 4.04 -0.10 5.75
CA GLU A 106 2.94 0.54 6.49
C GLU A 106 1.58 -0.07 6.11
N TYR A 107 1.32 -0.26 4.81
CA TYR A 107 0.12 -0.92 4.32
C TYR A 107 -0.03 -2.35 4.88
N VAL A 108 1.02 -3.18 4.80
CA VAL A 108 0.97 -4.56 5.31
C VAL A 108 0.77 -4.60 6.82
N ARG A 109 1.34 -3.64 7.56
CA ARG A 109 1.10 -3.50 9.01
C ARG A 109 -0.36 -3.18 9.30
N LEU A 110 -0.92 -2.17 8.63
CA LEU A 110 -2.31 -1.75 8.81
C LEU A 110 -3.28 -2.87 8.44
N LEU A 111 -3.04 -3.56 7.32
CA LEU A 111 -3.80 -4.73 6.91
C LEU A 111 -3.86 -5.78 8.03
N LYS A 112 -2.71 -6.10 8.64
CA LYS A 112 -2.63 -7.07 9.74
C LYS A 112 -3.37 -6.60 10.99
N GLU A 113 -3.24 -5.32 11.33
CA GLU A 113 -3.91 -4.72 12.49
C GLU A 113 -5.43 -4.74 12.33
N GLU A 114 -5.96 -4.25 11.21
CA GLU A 114 -7.41 -4.17 10.97
C GLU A 114 -8.09 -5.55 11.06
N PHE A 115 -7.53 -6.57 10.44
CA PHE A 115 -8.08 -7.93 10.50
C PHE A 115 -7.92 -8.59 11.87
N SER A 116 -6.93 -8.19 12.67
CA SER A 116 -6.77 -8.69 14.04
C SER A 116 -7.82 -8.11 15.00
N GLN A 117 -8.29 -6.87 14.77
CA GLN A 117 -9.33 -6.24 15.59
C GLN A 117 -10.70 -6.88 15.39
N GLY A 118 -11.01 -7.33 14.17
CA GLY A 118 -12.24 -8.08 13.88
C GLY A 118 -12.30 -9.48 14.51
N LEU A 119 -11.20 -9.95 15.12
CA LEU A 119 -11.07 -11.27 15.74
C LEU A 119 -11.30 -11.27 17.25
N ILE A 120 -11.40 -10.10 17.89
CA ILE A 120 -11.68 -10.02 19.33
C ILE A 120 -13.15 -10.38 19.53
N LEU A 121 -13.42 -11.62 19.93
CA LEU A 121 -14.70 -11.99 20.51
C LEU A 121 -14.92 -11.04 21.72
N PRO A 122 -16.05 -10.33 21.85
CA PRO A 122 -16.30 -9.53 23.05
C PRO A 122 -16.13 -10.44 24.26
N THR A 123 -15.08 -10.19 25.04
CA THR A 123 -14.79 -11.00 26.22
C THR A 123 -15.87 -10.67 27.24
N LYS A 124 -16.81 -11.60 27.42
CA LYS A 124 -17.89 -11.47 28.38
C LYS A 124 -17.34 -11.60 29.80
N ASN A 125 -16.74 -10.53 30.33
CA ASN A 125 -16.57 -10.34 31.76
C ASN A 125 -17.62 -9.34 32.25
N THR A 126 -18.70 -9.92 32.79
CA THR A 126 -19.58 -9.47 33.90
C THR A 126 -19.11 -8.17 34.61
N ILE A 127 -19.86 -7.09 34.89
CA ILE A 127 -21.27 -6.80 35.21
C ILE A 127 -21.47 -5.29 34.92
N THR A 128 -22.54 -4.80 34.26
CA THR A 128 -23.67 -4.11 34.92
C THR A 128 -24.84 -3.95 33.95
N THR A 129 -26.00 -4.37 34.48
CA THR A 129 -27.40 -4.33 34.08
C THR A 129 -27.86 -3.13 33.22
N ASN A 130 -28.55 -3.39 32.09
CA ASN A 130 -30.01 -3.19 31.93
C ASN A 130 -30.50 -3.32 30.46
N ASN A 131 -31.49 -4.22 30.29
CA ASN A 131 -32.58 -4.31 29.28
C ASN A 131 -32.27 -4.49 27.76
N THR A 132 -32.45 -5.72 27.22
CA THR A 132 -33.59 -6.27 26.40
C THR A 132 -33.59 -5.76 24.93
N GLN A 133 -33.65 -6.55 23.85
CA GLN A 133 -34.19 -7.89 23.56
C GLN A 133 -33.38 -8.60 22.44
N SER A 134 -33.38 -9.93 22.52
CA SER A 134 -32.90 -10.89 21.52
C SER A 134 -33.87 -11.10 20.37
N ILE A 135 -33.37 -11.21 19.13
CA ILE A 135 -33.91 -12.16 18.13
C ILE A 135 -32.73 -12.86 17.43
N SER A 136 -32.95 -14.16 17.27
CA SER A 136 -32.13 -15.31 16.91
C SER A 136 -31.57 -15.38 15.47
N SER A 137 -30.35 -15.93 15.37
CA SER A 137 -29.75 -16.81 14.34
C SER A 137 -30.46 -16.98 12.98
N THR A 138 -29.73 -16.86 11.86
CA THR A 138 -29.11 -17.97 11.07
C THR A 138 -28.40 -17.43 9.81
N ASN A 139 -27.28 -18.08 9.44
CA ASN A 139 -26.70 -18.23 8.08
C ASN A 139 -25.63 -17.24 7.55
N ASN A 140 -24.40 -17.77 7.51
CA ASN A 140 -23.39 -17.64 6.45
C ASN A 140 -23.30 -16.28 5.73
N SER A 141 -22.47 -15.38 6.26
CA SER A 141 -21.96 -14.26 5.49
C SER A 141 -20.50 -14.50 5.16
N LYS A 142 -20.26 -15.09 3.97
CA LYS A 142 -19.02 -14.85 3.23
C LYS A 142 -18.87 -13.33 3.14
N THR A 143 -18.01 -12.76 3.96
CA THR A 143 -17.73 -11.34 3.89
C THR A 143 -16.55 -11.17 2.96
N VAL A 144 -16.85 -11.15 1.66
CA VAL A 144 -15.93 -10.67 0.62
C VAL A 144 -16.06 -9.15 0.66
N ILE A 145 -15.15 -8.50 1.38
CA ILE A 145 -15.05 -7.04 1.28
C ILE A 145 -14.11 -6.78 0.11
N HIS A 146 -14.69 -6.42 -1.03
CA HIS A 146 -13.92 -5.81 -2.12
C HIS A 146 -13.61 -4.37 -1.69
N THR A 147 -12.49 -4.19 -0.98
CA THR A 147 -11.98 -2.85 -0.69
C THR A 147 -11.35 -2.29 -1.97
N GLN A 148 -12.11 -1.49 -2.69
CA GLN A 148 -11.56 -0.53 -3.62
C GLN A 148 -11.27 0.75 -2.82
N LEU A 149 -9.99 1.08 -2.62
CA LEU A 149 -9.60 2.32 -1.95
C LEU A 149 -9.96 3.54 -2.82
N PRO A 150 -10.26 4.70 -2.19
CA PRO A 150 -10.70 5.92 -2.87
C PRO A 150 -9.65 6.55 -3.77
#